data_AF-A0A349GBR2-F1
#
_entry.id   AF-A0A349GBR2-F1
#
_cell.length_a   1.000
_cell.length_b   1.000
_cell.length_c   1.000
_cell.angle_alpha   90.00
_cell.angle_beta   90.00
_cell.angle_gamma   90.00
#
_symmetry.space_group_name_H-M   'P 1'
#
loop_
_entity.id
_entity.type
_entity.pdbx_description
1 polymer ?
#
loop_
_entity_poly.entity_id
_entity_poly.type
_entity_poly.pdbx_seq_one_letter_code
_entity_poly.pdbx_strand_id
1 'polypeptide(L)'
;MLKKCEKCGRFFGDDGNTVCSACRLSTRHFKSTGDLDRDKFVATRDIVYDNPDISPQGIIDILEEVGIEITIREIMKYVDEGRLSLNTMKEGNHCQRCGTRINFGKVCDRCRIKLEQEKSQDQSHEDHDHKPKIKMHTK
;
A
#
# COMPACT_ATOMS: atom_id res chain seq x y z
N MET A 1 -18.36 -13.16 -15.15
CA MET A 1 -19.04 -14.20 -14.34
C MET A 1 -18.14 -14.58 -13.18
N LEU A 2 -18.69 -15.04 -12.05
CA LEU A 2 -17.88 -15.60 -10.95
C LEU A 2 -17.71 -17.12 -11.18
N LYS A 3 -16.49 -17.63 -11.09
CA LYS A 3 -16.13 -19.06 -11.23
C LYS A 3 -15.56 -19.59 -9.93
N LYS A 4 -15.73 -20.90 -9.70
CA LYS A 4 -15.15 -21.61 -8.55
C LYS A 4 -13.72 -22.05 -8.91
N CYS A 5 -12.74 -21.74 -8.05
CA CYS A 5 -11.36 -22.17 -8.21
C CYS A 5 -11.24 -23.69 -8.07
N GLU A 6 -10.60 -24.35 -9.04
CA GLU A 6 -10.39 -25.81 -9.03
C GLU A 6 -9.46 -26.28 -7.90
N LYS A 7 -8.56 -25.41 -7.41
CA LYS A 7 -7.56 -25.75 -6.38
C LYS A 7 -8.05 -25.51 -4.95
N CYS A 8 -8.65 -24.35 -4.67
CA CYS A 8 -9.09 -23.97 -3.32
C CYS A 8 -10.61 -23.83 -3.14
N GLY A 9 -11.40 -23.96 -4.22
CA GLY A 9 -12.85 -23.85 -4.15
C GLY A 9 -13.42 -22.44 -3.96
N ARG A 10 -12.59 -21.40 -3.86
CA ARG A 10 -13.02 -19.99 -3.73
C ARG A 10 -13.64 -19.46 -5.03
N PHE A 11 -14.67 -18.63 -4.92
CA PHE A 11 -15.23 -17.92 -6.07
C PHE A 11 -14.39 -16.70 -6.44
N PHE A 12 -14.06 -16.54 -7.73
CA PHE A 12 -13.28 -15.44 -8.28
C PHE A 12 -13.83 -14.98 -9.63
N GLY A 13 -13.49 -13.76 -10.05
CA GLY A 13 -13.93 -13.23 -11.35
C GLY A 13 -13.32 -14.02 -12.51
N ASP A 14 -14.14 -14.32 -13.52
CA ASP A 14 -13.70 -15.03 -14.72
C ASP A 14 -12.79 -14.15 -15.58
N ASP A 15 -11.50 -14.44 -15.51
CA ASP A 15 -10.40 -13.79 -16.22
C ASP A 15 -9.74 -14.73 -17.25
N GLY A 16 -10.43 -15.82 -17.62
CA GLY A 16 -9.91 -16.85 -18.54
C GLY A 16 -9.07 -17.94 -17.88
N ASN A 17 -8.88 -17.89 -16.56
CA ASN A 17 -8.12 -18.89 -15.81
C ASN A 17 -9.06 -19.86 -15.04
N THR A 18 -8.60 -21.07 -14.76
CA THR A 18 -9.37 -22.10 -14.00
C THR A 18 -9.10 -22.09 -12.50
N VAL A 19 -8.01 -21.43 -12.09
CA VAL A 19 -7.60 -21.26 -10.69
C VAL A 19 -7.53 -19.79 -10.33
N CYS A 20 -7.92 -19.45 -9.10
CA CYS A 20 -7.90 -18.07 -8.62
C CYS A 20 -6.48 -17.52 -8.56
N SER A 21 -6.36 -16.21 -8.60
CA SER A 21 -5.09 -15.49 -8.54
C SER A 21 -4.21 -15.91 -7.36
N ALA A 22 -4.79 -16.19 -6.19
CA ALA A 22 -4.09 -16.71 -5.01
C ALA A 22 -3.50 -18.12 -5.23
N CYS A 23 -4.22 -19.01 -5.89
CA CYS A 23 -3.72 -20.34 -6.25
C CYS A 23 -2.66 -20.29 -7.38
N ARG A 24 -2.77 -19.30 -8.26
CA ARG A 24 -1.74 -18.99 -9.25
C ARG A 24 -0.50 -18.41 -8.57
N LEU A 25 -0.66 -17.59 -7.54
CA LEU A 25 0.43 -17.07 -6.71
C LEU A 25 1.16 -18.19 -5.98
N SER A 26 0.45 -19.15 -5.37
CA SER A 26 1.08 -20.29 -4.70
C SER A 26 1.82 -21.25 -5.63
N THR A 27 1.73 -21.05 -6.96
CA THR A 27 2.52 -21.77 -7.96
C THR A 27 3.59 -20.89 -8.62
N ARG A 28 3.67 -19.59 -8.31
CA ARG A 28 4.79 -18.76 -8.74
C ARG A 28 5.97 -19.07 -7.82
N HIS A 29 7.09 -19.48 -8.40
CA HIS A 29 8.36 -19.48 -7.68
C HIS A 29 8.65 -18.06 -7.21
N PHE A 30 8.51 -17.84 -5.91
CA PHE A 30 8.92 -16.61 -5.27
C PHE A 30 10.45 -16.49 -5.44
N LYS A 31 10.88 -15.65 -6.38
CA LYS A 31 12.31 -15.41 -6.63
C LYS A 31 12.81 -14.49 -5.53
N SER A 32 13.32 -15.09 -4.45
CA SER A 32 13.91 -14.35 -3.34
C SER A 32 14.99 -13.42 -3.87
N THR A 33 14.92 -12.16 -3.46
CA THR A 33 15.88 -11.14 -3.88
C THR A 33 17.09 -11.06 -2.95
N GLY A 34 17.13 -11.89 -1.90
CA GLY A 34 18.13 -11.84 -0.83
C GLY A 34 17.84 -10.78 0.23
N ASP A 35 16.83 -9.94 0.02
CA ASP A 35 16.32 -8.96 0.97
C ASP A 35 15.02 -9.49 1.59
N LEU A 36 15.11 -9.96 2.82
CA LEU A 36 14.00 -10.58 3.54
C LEU A 36 12.84 -9.61 3.78
N ASP A 37 13.12 -8.33 4.04
CA ASP A 37 12.09 -7.31 4.31
C ASP A 37 11.29 -6.98 3.05
N ARG A 38 12.00 -6.83 1.93
CA ARG A 38 11.37 -6.67 0.62
C ARG A 38 10.54 -7.91 0.28
N ASP A 39 11.11 -9.09 0.52
CA ASP A 39 10.49 -10.34 0.15
C ASP A 39 9.16 -10.57 0.92
N LYS A 40 9.18 -10.33 2.23
CA LYS A 40 7.98 -10.29 3.09
C LYS A 40 6.94 -9.32 2.55
N PHE A 41 7.33 -8.07 2.29
CA PHE A 41 6.41 -7.03 1.81
C PHE A 41 5.74 -7.42 0.49
N VAL A 42 6.50 -7.92 -0.48
CA VAL A 42 5.97 -8.33 -1.79
C VAL A 42 4.96 -9.46 -1.62
N ALA A 43 5.29 -10.48 -0.82
CA ALA A 43 4.38 -11.59 -0.58
C ALA A 43 3.10 -11.15 0.14
N THR A 44 3.20 -10.31 1.18
CA THR A 44 2.04 -9.73 1.86
C THR A 44 1.18 -8.90 0.91
N ARG A 45 1.79 -8.01 0.12
CA ARG A 45 1.09 -7.16 -0.85
C ARG A 45 0.32 -8.00 -1.86
N ASP A 46 0.93 -9.06 -2.39
CA ASP A 46 0.31 -9.90 -3.40
C ASP A 46 -0.91 -10.65 -2.83
N ILE A 47 -0.85 -11.13 -1.57
CA ILE A 47 -1.99 -11.74 -0.87
C ILE A 47 -3.15 -10.74 -0.69
N VAL A 48 -2.83 -9.51 -0.28
CA VAL A 48 -3.83 -8.47 -0.03
C VAL A 48 -4.43 -7.94 -1.32
N TYR A 49 -3.64 -7.79 -2.38
CA TYR A 49 -4.14 -7.37 -3.70
C TYR A 49 -5.18 -8.36 -4.23
N ASP A 50 -4.93 -9.66 -4.06
CA ASP A 50 -5.82 -10.71 -4.51
C ASP A 50 -7.03 -10.91 -3.58
N ASN A 51 -6.87 -10.60 -2.29
CA ASN A 51 -7.89 -10.79 -1.25
C ASN A 51 -7.95 -9.55 -0.34
N PRO A 52 -8.53 -8.43 -0.79
CA PRO A 52 -8.51 -7.19 -0.02
C PRO A 52 -9.30 -7.29 1.30
N ASP A 53 -10.23 -8.25 1.39
CA ASP A 53 -11.02 -8.54 2.58
C ASP A 53 -10.41 -9.65 3.46
N ILE A 54 -9.13 -9.98 3.30
CA ILE A 54 -8.44 -10.93 4.19
C ILE A 54 -8.13 -10.27 5.54
N SER A 55 -8.26 -11.01 6.64
CA SER A 55 -7.83 -10.51 7.95
C SER A 55 -6.30 -10.53 8.06
N PRO A 56 -5.69 -9.69 8.92
CA PRO A 56 -4.24 -9.75 9.17
C PRO A 56 -3.76 -11.15 9.58
N GLN A 57 -4.58 -11.88 10.33
CA GLN A 57 -4.26 -13.26 10.72
C GLN A 57 -4.22 -14.20 9.52
N GLY A 58 -5.20 -14.12 8.61
CA GLY A 58 -5.22 -14.97 7.42
C GLY A 58 -4.05 -14.70 6.46
N ILE A 59 -3.47 -13.48 6.47
CA ILE A 59 -2.23 -13.19 5.74
C ILE A 59 -1.07 -13.99 6.34
N ILE A 60 -0.95 -14.00 7.67
CA ILE A 60 0.12 -14.71 8.39
C ILE A 60 0.04 -16.20 8.07
N ASP A 61 -1.14 -16.81 8.21
CA ASP A 61 -1.35 -18.23 7.99
C ASP A 61 -0.92 -18.65 6.56
N ILE A 62 -1.26 -17.85 5.54
CA ILE A 62 -0.86 -18.11 4.14
C ILE A 62 0.64 -17.96 3.94
N LEU A 63 1.27 -16.94 4.56
CA LEU A 63 2.71 -16.70 4.41
C LEU A 63 3.55 -17.76 5.14
N GLU A 64 3.06 -18.26 6.26
CA GLU A 64 3.68 -19.35 7.01
C GLU A 64 3.76 -20.63 6.17
N GLU A 65 2.70 -20.95 5.40
CA GLU A 65 2.72 -22.07 4.43
C GLU A 65 3.80 -21.91 3.34
N VAL A 66 4.20 -20.66 3.04
CA VAL A 66 5.24 -20.33 2.05
C VAL A 66 6.63 -20.21 2.72
N GLY A 67 6.72 -20.34 4.05
CA GLY A 67 7.96 -20.21 4.81
C GLY A 67 8.38 -18.76 5.06
N ILE A 68 7.44 -17.81 5.00
CA ILE A 68 7.66 -16.39 5.26
C ILE A 68 7.01 -16.04 6.61
N GLU A 69 7.83 -15.74 7.61
CA GLU A 69 7.33 -15.29 8.90
C GLU A 69 7.08 -13.78 8.90
N ILE A 70 5.85 -13.38 9.24
CA ILE A 70 5.49 -11.97 9.43
C ILE A 70 4.56 -11.81 10.63
N THR A 71 4.71 -10.70 11.34
CA THR A 71 3.88 -10.36 12.48
C THR A 71 2.76 -9.40 12.09
N ILE A 72 1.68 -9.37 12.88
CA ILE A 72 0.60 -8.37 12.74
C ILE A 72 1.17 -6.95 12.78
N ARG A 73 2.18 -6.69 13.62
CA ARG A 73 2.82 -5.36 13.72
C ARG A 73 3.51 -4.94 12.42
N GLU A 74 4.18 -5.85 11.73
CA GLU A 74 4.79 -5.57 10.42
C GLU A 74 3.72 -5.29 9.35
N ILE A 75 2.64 -6.07 9.32
CA ILE A 75 1.50 -5.82 8.42
C ILE A 75 0.89 -4.45 8.70
N MET A 76 0.67 -4.11 9.97
CA MET A 76 0.13 -2.83 10.39
C MET A 76 1.05 -1.67 10.00
N LYS A 77 2.36 -1.83 10.14
CA LYS A 77 3.34 -0.83 9.69
C LYS A 77 3.16 -0.53 8.21
N TYR A 78 2.94 -1.53 7.36
CA TYR A 78 2.72 -1.30 5.93
C TYR A 78 1.40 -0.57 5.63
N VAL A 79 0.35 -0.84 6.42
CA VAL A 79 -0.93 -0.11 6.31
C VAL A 79 -0.77 1.33 6.76
N ASP A 80 -0.11 1.57 7.90
CA ASP A 80 0.14 2.92 8.44
C ASP A 80 1.02 3.76 7.50
N GLU A 81 2.00 3.14 6.84
CA GLU A 81 2.84 3.74 5.79
C GLU A 81 2.06 3.99 4.48
N GLY A 82 0.82 3.52 4.36
CA GLY A 82 -0.01 3.64 3.15
C GLY A 82 0.46 2.74 1.99
N ARG A 83 1.33 1.77 2.26
CA ARG A 83 1.90 0.84 1.27
C ARG A 83 1.02 -0.39 1.04
N LEU A 84 0.08 -0.65 1.95
CA LEU A 84 -0.88 -1.76 1.92
C LEU A 84 -2.27 -1.24 2.30
N SER A 85 -3.32 -1.79 1.67
CA SER A 85 -4.70 -1.38 1.95
C SER A 85 -5.57 -2.61 2.20
N LEU A 86 -6.08 -2.74 3.42
CA LEU A 86 -6.92 -3.84 3.88
C LEU A 86 -8.35 -3.36 4.13
N ASN A 87 -9.34 -4.03 3.53
CA ASN A 87 -10.76 -3.70 3.71
C ASN A 87 -11.33 -4.19 5.04
N THR A 88 -10.74 -5.24 5.64
CA THR A 88 -11.14 -5.80 6.94
C THR A 88 -10.81 -4.88 8.10
N MET A 89 -9.83 -3.99 7.92
CA MET A 89 -9.38 -3.05 8.95
C MET A 89 -10.26 -1.79 9.02
N LYS A 90 -11.48 -1.85 8.48
CA LYS A 90 -12.49 -0.77 8.43
C LYS A 90 -12.98 -0.28 9.81
N GLU A 91 -12.55 -0.90 10.91
CA GLU A 91 -12.62 -0.33 12.26
C GLU A 91 -11.53 0.72 12.52
N GLY A 92 -11.06 1.39 11.47
CA GLY A 92 -11.08 2.85 11.36
C GLY A 92 -10.25 3.61 12.38
N ASN A 93 -9.00 3.87 12.03
CA ASN A 93 -8.33 5.07 12.50
C ASN A 93 -9.22 6.29 12.23
N HIS A 94 -9.24 7.23 13.16
CA HIS A 94 -9.99 8.48 13.00
C HIS A 94 -9.01 9.59 12.63
N CYS A 95 -9.36 10.41 11.66
CA CYS A 95 -8.57 11.58 11.32
C CYS A 95 -8.39 12.47 12.56
N GLN A 96 -7.15 12.77 12.95
CA GLN A 96 -6.86 13.60 14.12
C GLN A 96 -7.37 15.05 13.99
N ARG A 97 -7.66 15.53 12.77
CA ARG A 97 -8.14 16.90 12.51
C ARG A 97 -9.66 17.00 12.43
N CYS A 98 -10.36 16.02 11.85
CA CYS A 98 -11.81 16.11 11.62
C CYS A 98 -12.62 14.91 12.12
N GLY A 99 -11.97 13.89 12.69
CA GLY A 99 -12.63 12.70 13.22
C GLY A 99 -13.21 11.74 12.17
N THR A 100 -13.09 12.04 10.87
CA THR A 100 -13.58 11.14 9.81
C THR A 100 -12.80 9.83 9.82
N ARG A 101 -13.50 8.71 9.63
CA ARG A 101 -12.87 7.39 9.49
C ARG A 101 -11.92 7.41 8.30
N ILE A 102 -10.69 6.97 8.54
CA ILE A 102 -9.64 6.84 7.53
C ILE A 102 -9.13 5.41 7.48
N ASN A 103 -8.80 4.96 6.27
CA ASN A 103 -8.26 3.61 6.06
C ASN A 103 -6.81 3.51 6.53
N PHE A 104 -6.06 4.62 6.46
CA PHE A 104 -4.64 4.72 6.86
C PHE A 104 -4.23 6.19 7.11
N GLY A 105 -3.08 6.38 7.76
CA GLY A 105 -2.51 7.68 8.06
C GLY A 105 -3.10 8.37 9.32
N LYS A 106 -2.62 9.58 9.62
CA LYS A 106 -3.08 10.38 10.78
C LYS A 106 -4.18 11.38 10.42
N VAL A 107 -4.23 11.79 9.16
CA VAL A 107 -5.09 12.86 8.66
C VAL A 107 -5.69 12.43 7.31
N CYS A 108 -6.99 12.68 7.10
CA CYS A 108 -7.66 12.32 5.85
C CYS A 108 -7.17 13.17 4.66
N ASP A 109 -7.33 12.67 3.44
CA ASP A 109 -6.90 13.37 2.22
C ASP A 109 -7.46 14.79 2.12
N ARG A 110 -8.73 14.97 2.48
CA ARG A 110 -9.36 16.29 2.50
C ARG A 110 -8.67 17.26 3.45
N CYS A 111 -8.30 16.81 4.65
CA CYS A 111 -7.61 17.64 5.63
C CYS A 111 -6.14 17.86 5.25
N ARG A 112 -5.50 16.89 4.58
CA ARG A 112 -4.14 17.03 4.04
C ARG A 112 -4.09 18.12 2.97
N ILE A 113 -5.01 18.10 2.00
CA ILE A 113 -5.08 19.12 0.94
C ILE A 113 -5.26 20.52 1.53
N LYS A 114 -6.10 20.66 2.57
CA LYS A 114 -6.26 21.94 3.27
C LYS A 114 -4.98 22.41 3.97
N LEU A 115 -4.24 21.51 4.62
CA LEU A 115 -2.94 21.85 5.23
C LEU A 115 -1.93 22.34 4.19
N GLU A 116 -1.91 21.71 3.02
CA GLU A 116 -1.02 22.09 1.92
C GLU A 116 -1.39 23.48 1.36
N GLN A 117 -2.69 23.78 1.23
CA GLN A 117 -3.19 25.10 0.82
C GLN A 117 -2.88 26.19 1.85
N GLU A 118 -3.08 25.91 3.15
CA GLU A 118 -2.74 26.82 4.25
C GLU A 118 -1.23 27.15 4.25
N LYS A 119 -0.36 26.15 4.04
CA LYS A 119 1.10 26.36 3.91
C LYS A 119 1.50 27.20 2.70
N SER A 120 0.76 27.12 1.59
CA SER A 120 1.09 27.83 0.35
C SER A 120 0.77 29.33 0.42
N GLN A 121 -0.10 29.75 1.35
CA GLN A 121 -0.49 31.15 1.52
C GLN A 121 0.46 31.93 2.45
N ASP A 122 1.33 31.24 3.20
CA ASP A 122 2.28 31.86 4.13
C ASP A 122 3.60 32.27 3.46
N GLN A 123 3.86 31.84 2.21
CA GLN A 123 5.13 32.06 1.50
C GLN A 123 5.09 33.18 0.45
N SER A 124 4.07 34.04 0.42
CA SER A 124 3.93 35.10 -0.59
C SER A 124 4.32 36.50 -0.15
N HIS A 125 5.17 36.64 0.88
CA HIS A 125 5.79 37.93 1.21
C HIS A 125 7.29 37.76 1.43
N GLU A 126 8.08 37.94 0.37
CA GLU A 126 9.37 38.65 0.40
C GLU A 126 9.90 38.84 -1.04
N ASP A 127 9.70 40.06 -1.56
CA ASP A 127 10.37 40.65 -2.73
C ASP A 127 11.88 40.84 -2.44
N HIS A 128 12.75 40.54 -3.41
CA HIS A 128 13.61 41.55 -4.09
C HIS A 128 14.73 40.91 -4.93
N ASP A 129 14.75 41.32 -6.21
CA ASP A 129 15.90 41.71 -7.04
C ASP A 129 17.23 40.97 -6.82
N HIS A 130 17.73 40.21 -7.81
CA HIS A 130 19.17 40.14 -8.17
C HIS A 130 19.33 39.43 -9.53
N LYS A 131 19.74 40.19 -10.55
CA LYS A 131 20.01 39.70 -11.92
C LYS A 131 21.53 39.49 -12.10
N PRO A 132 22.06 38.27 -12.29
CA PRO A 132 23.46 38.12 -12.66
C PRO A 132 23.63 38.19 -14.18
N LYS A 133 24.40 39.19 -14.63
CA LYS A 133 25.02 39.23 -15.97
C LYS A 133 26.19 38.25 -15.98
N ILE A 134 26.20 37.26 -16.89
CA ILE A 134 27.39 36.46 -17.16
C ILE A 134 27.74 36.59 -18.65
N LYS A 135 28.93 37.14 -18.90
CA LYS A 135 29.56 37.26 -20.22
C LYS A 135 30.27 35.94 -20.54
N MET A 136 29.99 35.33 -21.70
CA MET A 136 30.75 34.19 -22.20
C MET A 136 32.01 34.68 -22.92
N HIS A 137 33.18 34.19 -22.51
CA HIS A 137 34.40 34.25 -23.31
C HIS A 137 34.66 32.87 -23.93
N THR A 138 34.70 32.83 -25.25
CA THR A 138 35.18 31.71 -26.06
C THR A 138 36.70 31.65 -26.01
N LYS A 139 37.26 30.45 -25.87
CA LYS A 139 38.65 30.17 -26.23
C LYS A 139 38.72 28.81 -26.92
#